data_AF-A0A7S4PEE0-F1
#
_entry.id   AF-A0A7S4PEE0-F1
#
_cell.length_a   1.000
_cell.length_b   1.000
_cell.length_c   1.000
_cell.angle_alpha   90.00
_cell.angle_beta   90.00
_cell.angle_gamma   90.00
#
_symmetry.space_group_name_H-M   'P 1'
#
loop_
_entity.id
_entity.type
_entity.pdbx_description
1 polymer ?
#
loop_
_entity_poly.entity_id
_entity_poly.type
_entity_poly.pdbx_seq_one_letter_code
_entity_poly.pdbx_strand_id
1 'polypeptide(L)'
;MGWEWYDTSVPWKPYTPPSVKFETEPTLVVCEFLFISLSFLLLLHALAHDRQHLFVWVGSLVSGTANDIFFMVLPFVDNFFHAQCCFMITPRLPLYIPCAYVCFMYVAVVAGWRWGWGK
;
A
#
# COMPACT_ATOMS: atom_id res chain seq x y z
N MET A 1 -8.02 29.43 2.26
CA MET A 1 -7.11 28.29 2.09
C MET A 1 -7.95 27.18 1.51
N GLY A 2 -7.82 26.94 0.20
CA GLY A 2 -8.73 26.06 -0.54
C GLY A 2 -8.54 24.61 -0.12
N TRP A 3 -9.64 23.92 0.13
CA TRP A 3 -9.69 22.48 0.33
C TRP A 3 -9.54 21.78 -1.03
N GLU A 4 -8.45 22.01 -1.76
CA GLU A 4 -8.15 21.28 -2.98
C GLU A 4 -7.35 20.02 -2.61
N TRP A 5 -8.10 18.93 -2.46
CA TRP A 5 -7.58 17.59 -2.18
C TRP A 5 -6.81 16.98 -3.36
N TYR A 6 -6.93 17.62 -4.52
CA TYR A 6 -6.39 17.19 -5.80
C TYR A 6 -5.70 18.38 -6.46
N ASP A 7 -4.41 18.24 -6.72
CA ASP A 7 -3.66 19.16 -7.55
C ASP A 7 -3.76 18.67 -9.01
N THR A 8 -4.33 19.46 -9.90
CA THR A 8 -4.44 19.12 -11.33
C THR A 8 -3.11 19.29 -12.08
N SER A 9 -2.09 19.85 -11.44
CA SER A 9 -0.76 20.05 -12.04
C SER A 9 0.09 18.77 -12.07
N VAL A 10 -0.24 17.75 -11.26
CA VAL A 10 0.47 16.47 -11.31
C VAL A 10 0.09 15.69 -12.58
N PRO A 11 1.08 15.13 -13.31
CA PRO A 11 0.84 14.32 -14.49
C PRO A 11 0.35 12.91 -14.11
N TRP A 12 -0.77 12.85 -13.39
CA TRP A 12 -1.36 11.61 -12.90
C TRP A 12 -1.86 10.74 -14.05
N LYS A 13 -1.49 9.46 -13.98
CA LYS A 13 -2.06 8.40 -14.81
C LYS A 13 -2.38 7.22 -13.89
N PRO A 14 -3.57 6.59 -14.02
CA PRO A 14 -3.91 5.40 -13.24
C PRO A 14 -2.94 4.24 -13.52
N TYR A 15 -2.37 4.21 -14.73
CA TYR A 15 -1.39 3.23 -15.15
C TYR A 15 -0.25 3.87 -15.94
N THR A 16 0.98 3.53 -15.57
CA THR A 16 2.20 3.81 -16.35
C THR A 16 2.92 2.49 -16.61
N PRO A 17 3.31 2.18 -17.86
CA PRO A 17 4.03 0.95 -18.15
C PRO A 17 5.31 0.81 -17.30
N PRO A 18 5.57 -0.36 -16.69
CA PRO A 18 6.75 -0.57 -15.85
C PRO A 18 8.05 -0.33 -16.61
N SER A 19 8.12 -0.69 -17.90
CA SER A 19 9.32 -0.44 -18.72
C SER A 19 9.68 1.05 -18.77
N VAL A 20 8.69 1.92 -18.97
CA VAL A 20 8.88 3.38 -18.99
C VAL A 20 9.29 3.88 -17.62
N LYS A 21 8.64 3.38 -16.56
CA LYS A 21 8.94 3.84 -15.20
C LYS A 21 10.31 3.38 -14.72
N PHE A 22 10.75 2.19 -15.15
CA PHE A 22 12.03 1.59 -14.79
C PHE A 22 13.23 2.36 -15.36
N GLU A 23 13.06 3.08 -16.48
CA GLU A 23 14.09 3.97 -17.03
C GLU A 23 14.43 5.13 -16.09
N THR A 24 13.45 5.59 -15.32
CA THR A 24 13.61 6.74 -14.40
C THR A 24 13.74 6.34 -12.93
N GLU A 25 12.98 5.36 -12.48
CA GLU A 25 12.78 5.03 -11.06
C GLU A 25 12.83 3.49 -10.84
N PRO A 26 13.96 2.83 -11.17
CA PRO A 26 14.02 1.37 -11.19
C PRO A 26 13.79 0.74 -9.81
N THR A 27 14.30 1.35 -8.74
CA THR A 27 14.11 0.87 -7.36
C THR A 27 12.65 0.97 -6.92
N LEU A 28 11.96 2.05 -7.29
CA LEU A 28 10.53 2.23 -7.02
C LEU A 28 9.71 1.13 -7.70
N VAL A 29 10.00 0.84 -8.98
CA VAL A 29 9.34 -0.25 -9.72
C VAL A 29 9.57 -1.58 -9.03
N VAL A 30 10.82 -1.91 -8.68
CA VAL A 30 11.13 -3.16 -7.97
C VAL A 30 10.35 -3.26 -6.64
N CYS A 31 10.34 -2.20 -5.85
CA CYS A 31 9.59 -2.14 -4.59
C CYS A 31 8.08 -2.30 -4.79
N GLU A 32 7.50 -1.61 -5.78
CA GLU A 32 6.08 -1.69 -6.10
C GLU A 32 5.66 -3.13 -6.42
N PHE A 33 6.37 -3.79 -7.33
CA PHE A 33 6.08 -5.17 -7.69
C PHE A 33 6.36 -6.15 -6.54
N LEU A 34 7.39 -5.91 -5.73
CA LEU A 34 7.68 -6.71 -4.54
C LEU A 34 6.52 -6.69 -3.54
N PHE A 35 6.05 -5.51 -3.13
CA PHE A 35 4.97 -5.39 -2.14
C PHE A 35 3.63 -5.89 -2.67
N ILE A 36 3.31 -5.64 -3.94
CA ILE A 36 2.09 -6.17 -4.56
C ILE A 36 2.13 -7.71 -4.56
N SER A 37 3.26 -8.30 -4.97
CA SER A 37 3.41 -9.76 -5.04
C SER A 37 3.36 -10.39 -3.65
N LEU A 38 4.07 -9.82 -2.67
CA LEU A 38 4.03 -10.29 -1.28
C LEU A 38 2.64 -10.18 -0.68
N SER A 39 1.93 -9.07 -0.87
CA SER A 39 0.56 -8.89 -0.39
C SER A 39 -0.38 -9.95 -0.98
N PHE A 40 -0.21 -10.31 -2.25
CA PHE A 40 -0.98 -11.39 -2.88
C PHE A 40 -0.63 -12.77 -2.30
N LEU A 41 0.65 -13.08 -2.10
CA LEU A 41 1.06 -14.31 -1.42
C LEU A 41 0.52 -14.40 0.01
N LEU A 42 0.46 -13.29 0.74
CA LEU A 42 -0.12 -13.24 2.08
C LEU A 42 -1.64 -13.41 2.05
N LEU A 43 -2.32 -12.95 1.01
CA LEU A 43 -3.74 -13.24 0.80
C LEU A 43 -3.96 -14.74 0.59
N LEU A 44 -3.15 -15.39 -0.25
CA LEU A 44 -3.19 -16.84 -0.45
C LEU A 44 -2.92 -17.59 0.86
N HIS A 45 -1.93 -17.15 1.64
CA HIS A 45 -1.67 -17.70 2.98
C HIS A 45 -2.88 -17.54 3.90
N ALA A 46 -3.53 -16.37 3.91
CA ALA A 46 -4.68 -16.10 4.76
C ALA A 46 -5.88 -16.98 4.39
N LEU A 47 -6.14 -17.12 3.09
CA LEU A 47 -7.20 -17.99 2.55
C LEU A 47 -6.95 -19.48 2.84
N ALA A 48 -5.69 -19.90 2.92
CA ALA A 48 -5.31 -21.29 3.19
C ALA A 48 -5.39 -21.69 4.68
N HIS A 49 -5.59 -20.75 5.61
CA HIS A 49 -5.66 -21.02 7.06
C HIS A 49 -7.11 -20.95 7.57
N ASP A 50 -7.45 -19.89 8.30
CA ASP A 50 -8.75 -19.72 8.92
C ASP A 50 -9.30 -18.31 8.69
N ARG A 51 -10.54 -18.08 9.15
CA ARG A 51 -11.19 -16.77 9.03
C ARG A 51 -10.43 -15.68 9.79
N GLN A 52 -9.71 -16.03 10.86
CA GLN A 52 -8.97 -15.08 11.67
C GLN A 52 -7.81 -14.46 10.87
N HIS A 53 -7.09 -15.27 10.08
CA HIS A 53 -6.06 -14.77 9.17
C HIS A 53 -6.66 -13.84 8.11
N LEU A 54 -7.79 -14.23 7.49
CA LEU A 54 -8.45 -13.37 6.50
C LEU A 54 -8.90 -12.04 7.12
N PHE A 55 -9.43 -12.05 8.36
CA PHE A 55 -9.79 -10.83 9.07
C PHE A 55 -8.58 -9.92 9.32
N VAL A 56 -7.42 -10.47 9.69
CA VAL A 56 -6.20 -9.68 9.87
C VAL A 56 -5.69 -9.13 8.54
N TRP A 57 -5.77 -9.90 7.45
CA TRP A 57 -5.37 -9.42 6.13
C TRP A 57 -6.25 -8.25 5.67
N VAL A 58 -7.57 -8.40 5.75
CA VAL A 58 -8.53 -7.33 5.40
C VAL A 58 -8.39 -6.14 6.35
N GLY A 59 -8.24 -6.40 7.65
CA GLY A 59 -8.03 -5.37 8.66
C GLY A 59 -6.75 -4.57 8.41
N SER A 60 -5.66 -5.23 8.04
CA SER A 60 -4.39 -4.58 7.67
C SER A 60 -4.54 -3.71 6.42
N LEU A 61 -5.25 -4.20 5.41
CA LEU A 61 -5.53 -3.44 4.19
C LEU A 61 -6.35 -2.18 4.49
N VAL A 62 -7.46 -2.33 5.23
CA VAL A 62 -8.37 -1.22 5.54
C VAL A 62 -7.70 -0.20 6.46
N SER A 63 -7.08 -0.65 7.56
CA SER A 63 -6.45 0.24 8.54
C SER A 63 -5.23 0.96 7.95
N GLY A 64 -4.38 0.26 7.21
CA GLY A 64 -3.23 0.86 6.53
C GLY A 64 -3.65 1.90 5.49
N THR A 65 -4.64 1.57 4.66
CA THR A 65 -5.16 2.52 3.67
C THR A 65 -5.81 3.74 4.32
N ALA A 66 -6.59 3.54 5.39
CA ALA A 66 -7.22 4.64 6.12
C ALA A 66 -6.19 5.55 6.80
N ASN A 67 -5.14 4.96 7.40
CA ASN A 67 -4.02 5.70 7.97
C ASN A 67 -3.38 6.61 6.92
N ASP A 68 -3.09 6.06 5.74
CA ASP A 68 -2.43 6.81 4.68
C ASP A 68 -3.30 7.94 4.12
N ILE A 69 -4.60 7.66 3.88
CA ILE A 69 -5.57 8.68 3.48
C ILE A 69 -5.62 9.80 4.52
N PHE A 70 -5.69 9.48 5.80
CA PHE A 70 -5.72 10.47 6.88
C PHE A 70 -4.50 11.38 6.84
N PHE A 71 -3.30 10.82 6.65
CA PHE A 71 -2.08 11.60 6.54
C PHE A 71 -1.98 12.42 5.25
N MET A 72 -2.56 11.96 4.14
CA MET A 72 -2.65 12.75 2.90
C MET A 72 -3.57 13.97 3.00
N VAL A 73 -4.51 13.98 3.97
CA VAL A 73 -5.39 15.13 4.23
C VAL A 73 -4.67 16.24 4.97
N LEU A 74 -3.70 15.89 5.82
CA LEU A 74 -3.10 16.84 6.73
C LEU A 74 -2.15 17.76 5.95
N PRO A 75 -2.34 19.09 5.99
CA PRO A 75 -1.60 20.04 5.13
C PRO A 75 -0.11 20.16 5.46
N PHE A 76 0.35 19.50 6.53
CA PHE A 76 1.73 19.47 6.98
C PHE A 76 2.38 18.09 6.85
N VAL A 77 1.64 17.07 6.38
CA VAL A 77 2.16 15.73 6.15
C VAL A 77 2.12 15.44 4.66
N ASP A 78 3.30 15.33 4.06
CA ASP A 78 3.46 15.23 2.62
C ASP A 78 4.27 13.98 2.22
N ASN A 79 3.87 12.83 2.78
CA ASN A 79 4.62 11.58 2.71
C ASN A 79 4.84 11.05 1.29
N PHE A 80 3.97 11.40 0.33
CA PHE A 80 4.01 10.87 -1.04
C PHE A 80 3.89 11.95 -2.10
N PHE A 81 4.26 13.20 -1.77
CA PHE A 81 4.17 14.31 -2.69
C PHE A 81 4.83 13.95 -4.03
N HIS A 82 4.04 13.98 -5.10
CA HIS A 82 4.46 13.78 -6.48
C HIS A 82 5.01 12.39 -6.88
N ALA A 83 5.05 11.40 -5.98
CA ALA A 83 5.51 10.05 -6.31
C ALA A 83 4.48 9.30 -7.19
N GLN A 84 4.62 9.41 -8.51
CA GLN A 84 3.80 8.64 -9.46
C GLN A 84 4.39 7.25 -9.67
N CYS A 85 3.61 6.20 -9.43
CA CYS A 85 4.02 4.79 -9.59
C CYS A 85 3.43 4.15 -10.86
N CYS A 86 3.69 2.86 -11.09
CA CYS A 86 3.10 2.14 -12.21
C CYS A 86 1.58 2.01 -12.06
N PHE A 87 1.10 1.77 -10.84
CA PHE A 87 -0.32 1.62 -10.51
C PHE A 87 -0.76 2.66 -9.47
N MET A 88 -1.65 3.55 -9.87
CA MET A 88 -2.18 4.62 -9.03
C MET A 88 -3.67 4.40 -8.75
N ILE A 89 -4.06 4.35 -7.47
CA ILE A 89 -5.48 4.33 -7.04
C ILE A 89 -6.04 5.75 -7.10
N THR A 90 -5.26 6.72 -6.61
CA THR A 90 -5.53 8.15 -6.71
C THR A 90 -4.25 8.87 -7.14
N PRO A 91 -4.26 10.17 -7.47
CA PRO A 91 -3.05 10.93 -7.78
C PRO A 91 -1.98 10.94 -6.71
N ARG A 92 -2.36 10.65 -5.46
CA ARG A 92 -1.47 10.62 -4.31
C ARG A 92 -1.26 9.22 -3.73
N LEU A 93 -2.19 8.29 -3.99
CA LEU A 93 -2.17 6.94 -3.42
C LEU A 93 -1.79 5.89 -4.47
N PRO A 94 -0.52 5.46 -4.51
CA PRO A 94 -0.12 4.32 -5.31
C PRO A 94 -0.57 2.99 -4.69
N LEU A 95 -0.85 1.99 -5.54
CA LEU A 95 -1.40 0.70 -5.13
C LEU A 95 -0.49 -0.07 -4.16
N TYR A 96 0.82 0.07 -4.29
CA TYR A 96 1.77 -0.66 -3.44
C TYR A 96 1.71 -0.23 -1.97
N ILE A 97 1.17 0.95 -1.65
CA ILE A 97 1.10 1.45 -0.28
C ILE A 97 0.14 0.64 0.58
N PRO A 98 -1.14 0.44 0.19
CA PRO A 98 -2.01 -0.53 0.84
C PRO A 98 -1.37 -1.92 0.97
N CYS A 99 -0.68 -2.40 -0.08
CA CYS A 99 0.01 -3.69 -0.07
C CYS A 99 1.18 -3.73 0.94
N ALA A 100 1.93 -2.64 1.09
CA ALA A 100 3.02 -2.54 2.05
C ALA A 100 2.51 -2.61 3.50
N TYR A 101 1.40 -1.91 3.80
CA TYR A 101 0.76 -2.03 5.13
C TYR A 101 0.29 -3.45 5.42
N VAL A 102 -0.31 -4.13 4.43
CA VAL A 102 -0.64 -5.56 4.55
C VAL A 102 0.62 -6.35 4.90
N CYS A 103 1.72 -6.17 4.18
CA CYS A 103 2.97 -6.89 4.45
C CYS A 103 3.48 -6.67 5.88
N PHE A 104 3.51 -5.44 6.36
CA PHE A 104 4.03 -5.14 7.70
C PHE A 104 3.09 -5.64 8.82
N MET A 105 1.80 -5.32 8.71
CA MET A 105 0.85 -5.59 9.79
C MET A 105 0.47 -7.07 9.86
N TYR A 106 0.15 -7.68 8.72
CA TYR A 106 -0.26 -9.09 8.68
C TYR A 106 0.88 -10.01 9.14
N VAL A 107 2.10 -9.79 8.65
CA VAL A 107 3.25 -10.61 9.04
C VAL A 107 3.55 -10.44 10.52
N ALA A 108 3.54 -9.21 11.06
CA ALA A 108 3.79 -8.97 12.48
C ALA A 108 2.78 -9.70 13.38
N VAL A 109 1.49 -9.63 13.04
CA VAL A 109 0.43 -10.30 13.83
C VAL A 109 0.56 -11.82 13.75
N VAL A 110 0.70 -12.39 12.55
CA VAL A 110 0.81 -13.84 12.36
C VAL A 110 2.10 -14.38 12.98
N ALA A 111 3.20 -13.64 12.90
CA ALA A 111 4.45 -13.99 13.60
C ALA A 111 4.26 -13.99 15.12
N GLY A 112 3.54 -12.99 15.67
CA GLY A 112 3.18 -12.94 17.08
C GLY A 112 2.37 -14.17 17.53
N TRP A 113 1.36 -14.56 16.76
CA TRP A 113 0.57 -15.77 17.04
C TRP A 113 1.41 -17.04 17.01
N ARG A 114 2.34 -17.16 16.06
CA ARG A 114 3.28 -18.29 15.99
C ARG A 114 4.23 -18.35 17.19
N TRP A 115 4.59 -17.19 17.74
CA TRP A 115 5.38 -17.09 18.97
C TRP A 115 4.56 -17.32 20.26
N GLY A 116 3.24 -17.46 20.15
CA GLY A 116 2.34 -17.68 21.27
C GLY A 116 1.80 -16.40 21.92
N TRP A 117 1.97 -15.23 21.30
CA TRP A 117 1.32 -14.01 21.74
C TRP A 117 -0.11 -13.95 21.20
N GLY A 118 -1.09 -13.64 22.04
CA GLY A 118 -2.49 -13.46 21.62
C GLY A 118 -3.27 -14.74 21.36
N LYS A 119 -2.91 -15.84 22.04
CA LYS A 119 -3.84 -16.95 22.33
C LYS A 119 -4.72 -16.60 23.52
#